data_AF-A0A4Q1FI72-F1
#
_entry.id   AF-A0A4Q1FI72-F1
#
_cell.length_a   1.000
_cell.length_b   1.000
_cell.length_c   1.000
_cell.angle_alpha   90.00
_cell.angle_beta   90.00
_cell.angle_gamma   90.00
#
_symmetry.space_group_name_H-M   'P 1'
#
loop_
_entity.id
_entity.type
_entity.pdbx_description
1 polymer ?
#
loop_
_entity_poly.entity_id
_entity_poly.type
_entity_poly.pdbx_seq_one_letter_code
_entity_poly.pdbx_strand_id
1 'polypeptide(L)' 'ATDTERVITETFEYDHQNRLLVHRHQVDSNPVEILTQNTYNEISQLESKKVGGIALGSPLQQMDYKYNIRGWMTKINDP' A
#
# COMPACT_ATOMS: atom_id res chain seq x y z
N ALA A 1 14.70 27.97 17.64
CA ALA A 1 15.29 26.64 17.41
C ALA A 1 15.03 26.29 15.95
N THR A 2 16.05 25.87 15.19
CA THR A 2 15.86 25.29 13.86
C THR A 2 15.56 23.81 14.01
N ASP A 3 14.68 23.27 13.19
CA ASP A 3 14.34 21.84 13.20
C ASP A 3 15.57 20.99 12.83
N THR A 4 15.67 19.80 13.44
CA THR A 4 16.78 18.88 13.17
C THR A 4 16.53 18.17 11.84
N GLU A 5 17.51 18.16 10.95
CA GLU A 5 17.45 17.42 9.68
C GLU A 5 17.12 15.94 9.89
N ARG A 6 16.31 15.38 8.98
CA ARG A 6 15.86 13.98 8.98
C ARG A 6 16.13 13.34 7.65
N VAL A 7 16.53 12.07 7.67
CA VAL A 7 16.69 11.28 6.46
C VAL A 7 15.45 10.43 6.27
N ILE A 8 14.84 10.50 5.09
CA ILE A 8 13.72 9.65 4.70
C ILE A 8 14.21 8.64 3.67
N THR A 9 14.01 7.35 3.94
CA THR A 9 14.26 6.27 2.98
C THR A 9 12.94 5.67 2.56
N GLU A 10 12.71 5.57 1.25
CA GLU A 10 11.53 4.91 0.68
C GLU A 10 11.93 3.74 -0.20
N THR A 11 11.18 2.64 -0.12
CA THR A 11 11.36 1.49 -1.01
C THR A 11 10.03 1.15 -1.68
N PHE A 12 10.10 0.88 -2.98
CA PHE A 12 8.96 0.57 -3.82
C PHE A 12 9.20 -0.77 -4.51
N GLU A 13 8.33 -1.73 -4.24
CA GLU A 13 8.31 -3.02 -4.91
C GLU A 13 7.23 -3.01 -5.98
N TYR A 14 7.55 -3.52 -7.16
CA TYR A 14 6.64 -3.58 -8.30
C TYR A 14 6.52 -5.01 -8.81
N ASP A 15 5.38 -5.33 -9.42
CA ASP A 15 5.28 -6.54 -10.23
C ASP A 15 5.91 -6.37 -11.61
N HIS A 16 5.89 -7.44 -12.40
CA HIS A 16 6.44 -7.47 -13.76
C HIS A 16 5.73 -6.52 -14.75
N GLN A 17 4.61 -5.90 -14.37
CA GLN A 17 3.88 -4.90 -15.16
C GLN A 17 4.10 -3.47 -14.67
N ASN A 18 5.07 -3.25 -13.77
CA ASN A 18 5.34 -1.98 -13.10
C ASN A 18 4.17 -1.46 -12.24
N ARG A 19 3.33 -2.34 -11.69
CA ARG A 19 2.29 -1.96 -10.72
C ARG A 19 2.86 -2.05 -9.31
N LEU A 20 2.62 -1.02 -8.49
CA LEU A 20 3.18 -0.89 -7.14
C LEU A 20 2.58 -1.94 -6.20
N LEU A 21 3.38 -2.91 -5.77
CA LEU A 21 2.99 -3.93 -4.78
C LEU A 21 3.17 -3.45 -3.36
N VAL A 22 4.33 -2.90 -3.01
CA VAL A 22 4.63 -2.49 -1.63
C VAL A 22 5.36 -1.15 -1.62
N HIS A 23 4.93 -0.24 -0.75
CA HIS A 23 5.62 1.01 -0.44
C HIS A 23 5.99 1.03 1.04
N ARG A 24 7.28 1.16 1.33
CA ARG A 24 7.80 1.28 2.70
C ARG A 24 8.48 2.62 2.91
N HIS A 25 8.44 3.06 4.16
CA HIS A 25 8.95 4.34 4.62
C HIS A 25 9.77 4.15 5.90
N GLN A 26 10.90 4.85 5.98
CA GLN A 26 11.75 4.87 7.17
C GLN A 26 12.23 6.30 7.43
N VAL A 27 12.05 6.76 8.67
CA VAL A 27 12.60 8.02 9.17
C VAL A 27 13.84 7.72 9.99
N ASP A 28 14.98 8.25 9.58
CA ASP A 28 16.29 8.02 10.20
C ASP A 28 16.57 6.52 10.39
N SER A 29 16.84 6.09 11.62
CA SER A 29 17.05 4.70 12.02
C SER A 29 15.84 4.08 12.71
N ASN A 30 14.65 4.68 12.61
CA ASN A 30 13.43 4.11 13.19
C ASN A 30 13.03 2.82 12.45
N PRO A 31 12.12 2.01 13.02
CA PRO A 31 11.57 0.86 12.32
C PRO A 31 10.97 1.25 10.96
N VAL A 32 11.11 0.36 9.98
CA VAL A 32 10.49 0.54 8.67
C VAL A 32 8.99 0.32 8.80
N GLU A 33 8.22 1.28 8.28
CA GLU A 33 6.77 1.20 8.21
C GLU A 33 6.33 0.84 6.80
N ILE A 34 5.24 0.10 6.69
CA ILE A 34 4.61 -0.23 5.41
C ILE A 34 3.44 0.74 5.20
N LEU A 35 3.58 1.65 4.24
CA LEU A 35 2.53 2.62 3.93
C LEU A 35 1.44 2.01 3.06
N THR A 36 1.79 1.09 2.16
CA THR A 36 0.83 0.45 1.26
C THR A 36 1.30 -0.93 0.85
N GLN A 37 0.36 -1.89 0.83
CA GLN A 37 0.49 -3.17 0.12
C GLN A 37 -0.73 -3.33 -0.79
N ASN A 38 -0.52 -3.47 -2.10
CA ASN A 38 -1.58 -3.60 -3.08
C ASN A 38 -1.58 -5.02 -3.68
N THR A 39 -2.78 -5.53 -3.91
CA THR A 39 -3.02 -6.66 -4.79
C THR A 39 -3.84 -6.17 -5.97
N TYR A 40 -3.45 -6.56 -7.18
CA TYR A 40 -4.18 -6.23 -8.40
C TYR A 40 -4.75 -7.49 -9.02
N ASN A 41 -5.92 -7.36 -9.64
CA ASN A 41 -6.49 -8.42 -10.46
C ASN A 41 -5.79 -8.52 -11.84
N GLU A 42 -6.24 -9.45 -12.66
CA GLU A 42 -5.64 -9.80 -13.96
C GLU A 42 -5.72 -8.66 -14.98
N ILE A 43 -6.64 -7.71 -14.78
CA ILE A 43 -6.84 -6.55 -15.65
C ILE A 43 -6.34 -5.24 -15.02
N SER A 44 -5.45 -5.33 -14.03
CA SER A 44 -4.76 -4.18 -13.41
C SER A 44 -5.64 -3.22 -12.63
N GLN A 45 -6.76 -3.72 -12.09
CA GLN A 45 -7.53 -3.01 -11.09
C GLN A 45 -7.06 -3.41 -9.69
N LEU A 46 -7.11 -2.46 -8.76
CA LEU A 46 -6.75 -2.68 -7.36
C LEU A 46 -7.81 -3.57 -6.71
N GLU A 47 -7.47 -4.81 -6.37
CA GLU A 47 -8.40 -5.73 -5.71
C GLU A 47 -8.40 -5.52 -4.19
N SER A 48 -7.23 -5.34 -3.60
CA SER A 48 -7.08 -5.11 -2.16
C SER A 48 -5.96 -4.11 -1.89
N LYS A 49 -6.16 -3.25 -0.89
CA LYS A 49 -5.16 -2.32 -0.37
C LYS A 49 -5.07 -2.48 1.13
N LYS A 50 -3.87 -2.75 1.61
CA LYS A 50 -3.52 -2.79 3.03
C LYS A 50 -2.68 -1.55 3.37
N VAL A 51 -2.99 -0.90 4.48
CA VAL A 51 -2.34 0.35 4.91
C VAL A 51 -1.81 0.19 6.33
N GLY A 52 -0.58 0.67 6.56
CA GLY A 52 0.07 0.65 7.85
C GLY A 52 0.59 -0.73 8.26
N GLY A 53 1.24 -0.76 9.42
CA GLY A 53 1.85 -1.94 10.01
C GLY A 53 3.36 -2.01 9.74
N ILE A 54 4.03 -2.89 10.49
CA ILE A 54 5.49 -3.12 10.41
C ILE A 54 5.84 -4.48 9.79
N ALA A 55 4.82 -5.28 9.48
CA ALA A 55 4.98 -6.62 8.91
C ALA A 55 3.99 -6.82 7.76
N LEU A 56 4.43 -7.54 6.72
CA LEU A 56 3.56 -7.96 5.64
C LEU A 56 2.43 -8.83 6.21
N GLY A 57 1.20 -8.60 5.78
CA GLY A 57 0.03 -9.35 6.23
C GLY A 57 -0.62 -8.90 7.54
N SER A 58 -0.01 -7.98 8.30
CA SER A 58 -0.59 -7.43 9.55
C SER A 58 -0.82 -5.91 9.45
N PRO A 59 -1.72 -5.46 8.55
CA PRO A 59 -1.96 -4.03 8.39
C PRO A 59 -2.84 -3.44 9.48
N LEU A 60 -2.81 -2.11 9.60
CA LEU A 60 -3.74 -1.38 10.47
C LEU A 60 -5.13 -1.29 9.84
N GLN A 61 -5.19 -1.27 8.50
CA GLN A 61 -6.44 -1.26 7.75
C GLN A 61 -6.30 -2.10 6.48
N GLN A 62 -7.38 -2.79 6.13
CA GLN A 62 -7.56 -3.43 4.82
C GLN A 62 -8.79 -2.86 4.12
N MET A 63 -8.65 -2.64 2.82
CA MET A 63 -9.68 -2.14 1.92
C MET A 63 -9.80 -3.13 0.76
N ASP A 64 -10.95 -3.79 0.64
CA ASP A 64 -11.24 -4.71 -0.45
C ASP A 64 -12.22 -4.07 -1.44
N TYR A 65 -11.81 -4.02 -2.70
CA TYR A 65 -12.55 -3.33 -3.76
C TYR A 65 -13.24 -4.35 -4.66
N LYS A 66 -14.49 -4.07 -5.03
CA LYS A 66 -15.23 -4.86 -6.03
C LYS A 66 -15.65 -3.97 -7.19
N TYR A 67 -15.65 -4.56 -8.38
CA TYR A 67 -15.98 -3.90 -9.63
C TYR A 67 -17.06 -4.68 -10.38
N ASN A 68 -17.86 -3.99 -11.19
CA ASN A 68 -18.72 -4.63 -12.17
C ASN A 68 -17.96 -4.96 -13.47
N ILE A 69 -18.63 -5.60 -14.44
CA ILE A 69 -18.03 -5.99 -15.73
C ILE A 69 -17.56 -4.81 -16.60
N ARG A 70 -18.00 -3.57 -16.30
CA ARG A 70 -17.55 -2.35 -16.98
C ARG A 70 -16.39 -1.66 -16.24
N GLY A 71 -15.90 -2.29 -15.17
CA GLY A 71 -14.82 -1.77 -14.33
C GLY A 71 -15.23 -0.66 -13.37
N TRP A 72 -16.53 -0.40 -13.18
CA TRP A 72 -16.98 0.55 -12.17
C TRP A 72 -16.93 -0.08 -10.80
N MET A 73 -16.38 0.64 -9.82
CA MET A 73 -16.35 0.22 -8.44
C MET A 73 -17.77 0.13 -7.89
N THR A 74 -18.13 -1.01 -7.31
CA THR A 74 -19.45 -1.29 -6.75
C THR A 74 -19.45 -1.39 -5.24
N LYS A 75 -18.29 -1.68 -4.63
CA LYS A 75 -18.16 -1.87 -3.18
C LYS A 75 -16.73 -1.60 -2.70
N ILE A 76 -16.62 -1.05 -1.49
CA ILE A 76 -15.39 -1.00 -0.69
C ILE A 76 -15.73 -1.58 0.68
N ASN A 77 -15.03 -2.65 1.07
CA ASN A 77 -15.30 -3.41 2.30
C ASN A 77 -16.77 -3.87 2.43
N ASP A 78 -17.10 -4.62 3.49
CA ASP A 78 -18.50 -4.93 3.84
C ASP A 78 -18.98 -3.98 4.94
N PRO A 79 -19.81 -2.97 4.63
CA PRO A 79 -20.35 -2.05 5.63
C PRO A 79 -21.43 -2.68 6.51
#